data_AF-A0A9E0Y611-F1
#
_entry.id   AF-A0A9E0Y611-F1
#
_cell.length_a   1.000
_cell.length_b   1.000
_cell.length_c   1.000
_cell.angle_alpha   90.00
_cell.angle_beta   90.00
_cell.angle_gamma   90.00
#
_symmetry.space_group_name_H-M   'P 1'
#
loop_
_entity.id
_entity.type
_entity.pdbx_description
1 polymer ?
#
loop_
_entity_poly.entity_id
_entity_poly.type
_entity_poly.pdbx_seq_one_letter_code
_entity_poly.pdbx_strand_id
1 'polypeptide(L)'
;MLNPYREVNHLNHTNAALLWLCFLVLLSVCLISLLLGIGFNYQTTASNFLKHPEFWIVGLWATLGATTYGFMRGLWYLVVEKNFGSKEIGYQFAVILAAPFIALLLFAVFHYHHTNDSAESSFALMFFLSGLLTGHFFSIFHVFARPVNSKPVLAHSSDLSSFIETDHNRYGFQIPVSLTIKLSIDSAGLFEEDIKQIQNQRFWNASVNLQPDEGGSVLHANRNGELFIFSEVDPGSYTLRAAQSTRLSNGILNLFSEQKIEVKEEVDRVISIALKKLDL
;
A
#
# COMPACT_ATOMS: atom_id res chain seq x y z
N MET A 1 -34.51 -0.59 7.34
CA MET A 1 -34.41 -2.06 7.22
C MET A 1 -33.00 -2.41 6.80
N LEU A 2 -32.18 -2.95 7.72
CA LEU A 2 -30.80 -3.37 7.44
C LEU A 2 -30.80 -4.58 6.50
N ASN A 3 -29.98 -4.54 5.44
CA ASN A 3 -29.92 -5.57 4.42
C ASN A 3 -29.14 -6.80 4.95
N PRO A 4 -29.80 -7.95 5.25
CA PRO A 4 -29.16 -9.11 5.88
C PRO A 4 -28.04 -9.73 5.03
N TYR A 5 -28.00 -9.43 3.72
CA TYR A 5 -26.92 -9.87 2.84
C TYR A 5 -25.56 -9.22 3.15
N ARG A 6 -25.53 -8.04 3.78
CA ARG A 6 -24.28 -7.31 4.07
C ARG A 6 -23.51 -7.91 5.24
N GLU A 7 -24.21 -8.40 6.26
CA GLU A 7 -23.58 -9.03 7.43
C GLU A 7 -22.97 -10.39 7.07
N VAL A 8 -23.61 -11.16 6.18
CA VAL A 8 -23.11 -12.47 5.75
C VAL A 8 -21.79 -12.37 4.98
N ASN A 9 -21.63 -11.37 4.11
CA ASN A 9 -20.38 -11.19 3.37
C ASN A 9 -19.22 -10.73 4.26
N HIS A 10 -19.50 -9.87 5.26
CA HIS A 10 -18.46 -9.39 6.17
C HIS A 10 -17.97 -10.49 7.13
N LEU A 11 -18.86 -11.41 7.55
CA LEU A 11 -18.48 -12.61 8.29
C LEU A 11 -17.65 -13.58 7.45
N ASN A 12 -17.96 -13.73 6.16
CA ASN A 12 -17.23 -14.68 5.30
C ASN A 12 -15.76 -14.28 5.09
N HIS A 13 -15.46 -12.98 4.97
CA HIS A 13 -14.08 -12.52 4.78
C HIS A 13 -13.23 -12.61 6.06
N THR A 14 -13.80 -12.27 7.22
CA THR A 14 -13.10 -12.41 8.51
C THR A 14 -12.86 -13.88 8.85
N ASN A 15 -13.83 -14.75 8.58
CA ASN A 15 -13.68 -16.19 8.76
C ASN A 15 -12.60 -16.78 7.84
N ALA A 16 -12.51 -16.33 6.59
CA ALA A 16 -11.48 -16.79 5.66
C ALA A 16 -10.06 -16.42 6.11
N ALA A 17 -9.85 -15.19 6.59
CA ALA A 17 -8.55 -14.75 7.08
C ALA A 17 -8.19 -15.38 8.44
N LEU A 18 -9.17 -15.63 9.32
CA LEU A 18 -8.96 -16.39 10.56
C LEU A 18 -8.58 -17.85 10.26
N LEU A 19 -9.30 -18.51 9.36
CA LEU A 19 -8.97 -19.87 8.89
C LEU A 19 -7.58 -19.92 8.28
N TRP A 20 -7.18 -18.87 7.56
CA TRP A 20 -5.84 -18.77 6.99
C TRP A 20 -4.74 -18.60 8.05
N LEU A 21 -4.97 -17.79 9.09
CA LEU A 21 -4.05 -17.70 10.24
C LEU A 21 -3.93 -19.03 10.97
N CYS A 22 -5.05 -19.72 11.20
CA CYS A 22 -5.03 -21.07 11.79
C CYS A 22 -4.25 -22.05 10.91
N PHE A 23 -4.43 -21.98 9.59
CA PHE A 23 -3.66 -22.78 8.64
C PHE A 23 -2.16 -22.46 8.71
N LEU A 24 -1.75 -21.19 8.82
CA LEU A 24 -0.35 -20.81 8.98
C LEU A 24 0.27 -21.38 10.26
N VAL A 25 -0.46 -21.36 11.36
CA VAL A 25 -0.01 -21.94 12.64
C VAL A 25 0.12 -23.46 12.52
N LEU A 26 -0.82 -24.14 11.88
CA LEU A 26 -0.73 -25.58 11.65
C LEU A 26 0.43 -25.94 10.71
N LEU A 27 0.62 -25.15 9.64
CA LEU A 27 1.70 -25.33 8.68
C LEU A 27 3.07 -25.14 9.35
N SER A 28 3.22 -24.13 10.21
CA SER A 28 4.47 -23.89 10.93
C SER A 28 4.78 -25.02 11.90
N VAL A 29 3.80 -25.50 12.66
CA VAL A 29 3.95 -26.66 13.55
C VAL A 29 4.35 -27.91 12.76
N CYS A 30 3.73 -28.15 11.60
CA CYS A 30 4.04 -29.29 10.74
C CYS A 30 5.45 -29.20 10.14
N LEU A 31 5.85 -28.03 9.63
CA LEU A 31 7.20 -27.78 9.10
C LEU A 31 8.28 -27.95 10.17
N ILE A 32 8.06 -27.41 11.36
CA ILE A 32 8.97 -27.58 12.49
C ILE A 32 9.10 -29.05 12.87
N SER A 33 7.98 -29.77 12.94
CA SER A 33 7.95 -31.20 13.28
C SER A 33 8.64 -32.06 12.23
N LEU A 34 8.45 -31.74 10.95
CA LEU A 34 9.13 -32.39 9.82
C LEU A 34 10.64 -32.13 9.88
N LEU A 35 11.06 -30.87 10.06
CA LEU A 35 12.48 -30.50 10.14
C LEU A 35 13.17 -31.18 11.32
N LEU A 36 12.52 -31.24 12.49
CA LEU A 36 13.03 -31.96 13.65
C LEU A 36 13.09 -33.48 13.38
N GLY A 37 12.04 -34.07 12.81
CA GLY A 37 11.98 -35.50 12.51
C GLY A 37 13.01 -35.94 11.47
N ILE A 38 13.25 -35.14 10.43
CA ILE A 38 14.30 -35.37 9.44
C ILE A 38 15.67 -35.24 10.09
N GLY A 39 15.90 -34.20 10.91
CA GLY A 39 17.16 -34.02 11.64
C GLY A 39 17.53 -35.20 12.53
N PHE A 40 16.56 -35.77 13.26
CA PHE A 40 16.76 -36.94 14.10
C PHE A 40 17.02 -38.23 13.30
N ASN A 41 16.29 -38.45 12.20
CA ASN A 41 16.43 -39.68 11.41
C ASN A 41 17.65 -39.69 10.49
N TYR A 42 18.12 -38.53 10.01
CA TYR A 42 19.23 -38.46 9.05
C TYR A 42 20.62 -38.37 9.69
N GLN A 43 20.73 -38.17 11.01
CA GLN A 43 22.02 -38.26 11.71
C GLN A 43 22.72 -39.63 11.51
N THR A 44 21.98 -40.68 11.21
CA THR A 44 22.50 -42.05 11.09
C THR A 44 22.89 -42.47 9.67
N THR A 45 22.37 -41.82 8.62
CA THR A 45 22.51 -42.30 7.22
C THR A 45 22.80 -41.25 6.14
N ALA A 46 22.86 -39.95 6.45
CA ALA A 46 23.01 -38.91 5.42
C ALA A 46 24.45 -38.74 4.87
N SER A 47 24.55 -38.10 3.70
CA SER A 47 25.81 -37.56 3.15
C SER A 47 26.46 -36.56 4.11
N ASN A 48 27.79 -36.37 4.02
CA ASN A 48 28.58 -35.56 4.96
C ASN A 48 28.05 -34.14 5.20
N PHE A 49 27.31 -33.57 4.26
CA PHE A 49 26.74 -32.22 4.35
C PHE A 49 25.57 -32.11 5.35
N LEU A 50 24.68 -33.11 5.42
CA LEU A 50 23.47 -33.06 6.27
C LEU A 50 23.71 -33.54 7.71
N LYS A 51 24.93 -34.00 8.01
CA LYS A 51 25.33 -34.44 9.35
C LYS A 51 25.56 -33.28 10.32
N HIS A 52 25.77 -32.07 9.81
CA HIS A 52 26.00 -30.89 10.63
C HIS A 52 24.66 -30.40 11.20
N PRO A 53 24.46 -30.44 12.53
CA PRO A 53 23.20 -30.04 13.17
C PRO A 53 22.83 -28.58 12.91
N GLU A 54 23.82 -27.75 12.60
CA GLU A 54 23.69 -26.33 12.29
C GLU A 54 22.79 -26.07 11.08
N PHE A 55 22.84 -26.91 10.02
CA PHE A 55 21.96 -26.75 8.85
C PHE A 55 20.48 -26.86 9.21
N TRP A 56 20.14 -27.79 10.11
CA TRP A 56 18.78 -28.01 10.56
C TRP A 56 18.28 -26.85 11.42
N ILE A 57 19.14 -26.36 12.30
CA ILE A 57 18.86 -25.20 13.15
C ILE A 57 18.61 -23.96 12.27
N VAL A 58 19.46 -23.72 11.27
CA VAL A 58 19.29 -22.62 10.32
C VAL A 58 17.97 -22.71 9.57
N GLY A 59 17.66 -23.88 9.00
CA GLY A 59 16.40 -24.10 8.28
C GLY A 59 15.19 -23.84 9.18
N LEU A 60 15.23 -24.32 10.42
CA LEU A 60 14.16 -24.12 11.41
C LEU A 60 13.95 -22.63 11.72
N TRP A 61 15.01 -21.90 12.07
CA TRP A 61 14.91 -20.48 12.42
C TRP A 61 14.45 -19.60 11.25
N ALA A 62 14.91 -19.89 10.03
CA ALA A 62 14.46 -19.18 8.84
C ALA A 62 12.99 -19.42 8.52
N THR A 63 12.54 -20.67 8.66
CA THR A 63 11.13 -21.03 8.46
C THR A 63 10.25 -20.35 9.50
N LEU A 64 10.71 -20.32 10.75
CA LEU A 64 10.02 -19.62 11.84
C LEU A 64 9.90 -18.13 11.54
N GLY A 65 10.99 -17.46 11.15
CA GLY A 65 10.98 -16.04 10.76
C GLY A 65 10.01 -15.73 9.60
N ALA A 66 9.97 -16.59 8.58
CA ALA A 66 9.06 -16.42 7.45
C ALA A 66 7.59 -16.63 7.82
N THR A 67 7.30 -17.61 8.68
CA THR A 67 5.94 -17.82 9.19
C THR A 67 5.48 -16.67 10.08
N THR A 68 6.38 -16.10 10.91
CA THR A 68 6.10 -14.89 11.70
C THR A 68 5.78 -13.71 10.79
N TYR A 69 6.55 -13.51 9.72
CA TYR A 69 6.27 -12.48 8.72
C TYR A 69 4.88 -12.67 8.09
N GLY A 70 4.56 -13.89 7.62
CA GLY A 70 3.25 -14.20 7.03
C GLY A 70 2.10 -13.96 8.01
N PHE A 71 2.29 -14.31 9.28
CA PHE A 71 1.32 -14.06 10.35
C PHE A 71 1.11 -12.57 10.60
N MET A 72 2.19 -11.78 10.77
CA MET A 72 2.10 -10.33 10.96
C MET A 72 1.41 -9.64 9.79
N ARG A 73 1.72 -10.06 8.56
CA ARG A 73 1.05 -9.51 7.38
C ARG A 73 -0.42 -9.93 7.32
N GLY A 74 -0.75 -11.17 7.67
CA GLY A 74 -2.15 -11.62 7.79
C GLY A 74 -2.96 -10.79 8.79
N LEU A 75 -2.37 -10.48 9.95
CA LEU A 75 -2.98 -9.56 10.92
C LEU A 75 -3.14 -8.15 10.37
N TRP A 76 -2.12 -7.62 9.68
CA TRP A 76 -2.21 -6.31 9.03
C TRP A 76 -3.36 -6.26 8.02
N TYR A 77 -3.52 -7.28 7.18
CA TYR A 77 -4.63 -7.36 6.22
C TYR A 77 -6.01 -7.42 6.89
N LEU A 78 -6.13 -8.15 8.00
CA LEU A 78 -7.34 -8.22 8.80
C LEU A 78 -7.72 -6.88 9.42
N VAL A 79 -6.73 -6.13 9.91
CA VAL A 79 -6.94 -4.87 10.61
C VAL A 79 -7.12 -3.70 9.64
N VAL A 80 -6.36 -3.67 8.55
CA VAL A 80 -6.20 -2.47 7.69
C VAL A 80 -6.91 -2.62 6.35
N GLU A 81 -6.63 -3.68 5.58
CA GLU A 81 -7.04 -3.71 4.16
C GLU A 81 -8.43 -4.34 3.90
N LYS A 82 -9.05 -5.01 4.89
CA LYS A 82 -10.39 -5.66 4.85
C LYS A 82 -10.68 -6.62 3.67
N ASN A 83 -9.76 -6.75 2.71
CA ASN A 83 -9.87 -7.58 1.51
C ASN A 83 -8.66 -8.51 1.41
N PHE A 84 -8.74 -9.65 2.10
CA PHE A 84 -7.76 -10.72 1.95
C PHE A 84 -8.13 -11.59 0.75
N GLY A 85 -7.59 -11.25 -0.42
CA GLY A 85 -7.85 -11.95 -1.67
C GLY A 85 -7.07 -13.25 -1.82
N SER A 86 -7.58 -14.18 -2.64
CA SER A 86 -6.93 -15.46 -2.94
C SER A 86 -5.52 -15.34 -3.54
N LYS A 87 -5.25 -14.25 -4.27
CA LYS A 87 -3.92 -13.94 -4.81
C LYS A 87 -2.89 -13.66 -3.71
N GLU A 88 -3.31 -13.03 -2.63
CA GLU A 88 -2.43 -12.68 -1.51
C GLU A 88 -2.05 -13.93 -0.71
N ILE A 89 -3.01 -14.85 -0.54
CA ILE A 89 -2.77 -16.18 0.05
C ILE A 89 -1.65 -16.92 -0.69
N GLY A 90 -1.72 -16.95 -2.03
CA GLY A 90 -0.71 -17.60 -2.87
C GLY A 90 0.66 -16.97 -2.73
N TYR A 91 0.74 -15.64 -2.70
CA TYR A 91 1.99 -14.90 -2.49
C TYR A 91 2.62 -15.23 -1.13
N GLN A 92 1.84 -15.21 -0.05
CA GLN A 92 2.33 -15.54 1.29
C GLN A 92 2.86 -16.97 1.38
N PHE A 93 2.15 -17.90 0.76
CA PHE A 93 2.59 -19.29 0.71
C PHE A 93 3.95 -19.43 -0.01
N ALA A 94 4.14 -18.72 -1.13
CA ALA A 94 5.40 -18.71 -1.85
C ALA A 94 6.55 -18.14 -1.01
N VAL A 95 6.32 -17.07 -0.24
CA VAL A 95 7.33 -16.47 0.65
C VAL A 95 7.76 -17.45 1.74
N ILE A 96 6.81 -18.11 2.40
CA ILE A 96 7.09 -19.08 3.47
C ILE A 96 7.85 -20.27 2.91
N LEU A 97 7.49 -20.75 1.73
CA LEU A 97 8.15 -21.89 1.09
C LEU A 97 9.56 -21.55 0.59
N ALA A 98 9.79 -20.33 0.11
CA ALA A 98 11.10 -19.89 -0.40
C ALA A 98 12.12 -19.56 0.70
N ALA A 99 11.67 -19.08 1.86
CA ALA A 99 12.54 -18.66 2.95
C ALA A 99 13.56 -19.69 3.45
N PRO A 100 13.23 -20.98 3.70
CA PRO A 100 14.21 -21.97 4.13
C PRO A 100 15.29 -22.22 3.06
N PHE A 101 14.95 -22.17 1.77
CA PHE A 101 15.93 -22.34 0.69
C PHE A 101 16.90 -21.16 0.62
N ILE A 102 16.40 -19.93 0.74
CA ILE A 102 17.24 -18.72 0.75
C ILE A 102 18.18 -18.73 1.94
N ALA A 103 17.69 -19.08 3.13
CA ALA A 103 18.49 -19.17 4.33
C ALA A 103 19.55 -20.28 4.26
N LEU A 104 19.21 -21.46 3.74
CA LEU A 104 20.17 -22.55 3.53
C LEU A 104 21.24 -22.18 2.50
N LEU A 105 20.87 -21.45 1.44
CA LEU A 105 21.82 -20.96 0.45
C LEU A 105 22.78 -19.93 1.07
N LEU A 106 22.27 -18.96 1.82
CA LEU A 106 23.08 -17.97 2.55
C LEU A 106 24.00 -18.66 3.56
N PHE A 107 23.51 -19.67 4.26
CA PHE A 107 24.30 -20.44 5.21
C PHE A 107 25.40 -21.24 4.52
N ALA A 108 25.09 -21.92 3.41
CA ALA A 108 26.09 -22.65 2.63
C ALA A 108 27.21 -21.71 2.14
N VAL A 109 26.86 -20.50 1.68
CA VAL A 109 27.84 -19.47 1.28
C VAL A 109 28.66 -18.99 2.47
N PHE A 110 28.03 -18.72 3.61
CA PHE A 110 28.71 -18.26 4.82
C PHE A 110 29.66 -19.31 5.37
N HIS A 111 29.19 -20.54 5.53
CA HIS A 111 29.96 -21.69 6.02
C HIS A 111 31.11 -22.05 5.06
N TYR A 112 30.92 -21.92 3.74
CA TYR A 112 32.00 -22.12 2.78
C TYR A 112 33.14 -21.11 2.97
N HIS A 113 32.84 -19.89 3.40
CA HIS A 113 33.83 -18.85 3.63
C HIS A 113 34.43 -18.83 5.04
N HIS A 114 33.76 -19.38 6.06
CA HIS A 114 34.21 -19.38 7.46
C HIS A 114 34.35 -20.82 7.99
N THR A 115 35.34 -21.55 7.46
CA THR A 115 35.50 -22.99 7.72
C THR A 115 35.93 -23.39 9.14
N ASN A 116 36.14 -22.47 10.09
CA ASN A 116 36.75 -22.81 11.40
C ASN A 116 36.14 -22.18 12.66
N ASP A 117 35.10 -21.34 12.55
CA ASP A 117 34.48 -20.75 13.75
C ASP A 117 33.15 -21.42 14.06
N SER A 118 33.02 -21.93 15.30
CA SER A 118 31.78 -22.48 15.81
C SER A 118 30.67 -21.42 15.73
N ALA A 119 29.55 -21.76 15.10
CA ALA A 119 28.42 -20.86 14.95
C ALA A 119 27.89 -20.39 16.32
N GLU A 120 28.14 -19.13 16.68
CA GLU A 120 27.66 -18.51 17.92
C GLU A 120 26.13 -18.34 17.92
N SER A 121 25.54 -18.04 19.07
CA SER A 121 24.09 -17.76 19.20
C SER A 121 23.57 -16.60 18.33
N SER A 122 24.45 -15.68 17.93
CA SER A 122 24.20 -14.61 16.94
C SER A 122 23.76 -15.15 15.56
N PHE A 123 24.10 -16.41 15.28
CA PHE A 123 23.82 -17.10 14.03
C PHE A 123 22.34 -17.38 13.82
N ALA A 124 21.66 -17.93 14.84
CA ALA A 124 20.22 -18.21 14.78
C ALA A 124 19.39 -16.94 14.49
N LEU A 125 19.80 -15.81 15.09
CA LEU A 125 19.15 -14.52 14.91
C LEU A 125 19.32 -13.98 13.48
N MET A 126 20.49 -14.15 12.86
CA MET A 126 20.69 -13.74 11.45
C MET A 126 19.82 -14.53 10.48
N PHE A 127 19.65 -15.84 10.68
CA PHE A 127 18.80 -16.64 9.79
C PHE A 127 17.31 -16.44 10.04
N PHE A 128 16.91 -16.18 11.29
CA PHE A 128 15.57 -15.68 11.60
C PHE A 128 15.29 -14.36 10.88
N LEU A 129 16.21 -13.39 10.95
CA LEU A 129 16.11 -12.11 10.25
C LEU A 129 16.09 -12.29 8.72
N SER A 130 16.87 -13.22 8.17
CA SER A 130 16.81 -13.56 6.74
C SER A 130 15.44 -14.07 6.33
N GLY A 131 14.83 -14.96 7.13
CA GLY A 131 13.46 -15.44 6.90
C GLY A 131 12.44 -14.29 6.93
N LEU A 132 12.58 -13.38 7.89
CA LEU A 132 11.73 -12.19 8.03
C LEU A 132 11.90 -11.20 6.86
N LEU A 133 13.15 -10.97 6.42
CA LEU A 133 13.49 -10.07 5.31
C LEU A 133 13.11 -10.64 3.94
N THR A 134 12.98 -11.96 3.80
CA THR A 134 12.57 -12.61 2.54
C THR A 134 11.24 -12.04 2.04
N GLY A 135 10.29 -11.79 2.94
CA GLY A 135 9.01 -11.17 2.59
C GLY A 135 9.13 -9.75 2.03
N HIS A 136 10.04 -8.95 2.56
CA HIS A 136 10.34 -7.60 2.05
C HIS A 136 11.03 -7.66 0.69
N PHE A 137 11.97 -8.58 0.49
CA PHE A 137 12.62 -8.79 -0.81
C PHE A 137 11.61 -9.10 -1.91
N PHE A 138 10.69 -10.04 -1.68
CA PHE A 138 9.64 -10.35 -2.66
C PHE A 138 8.70 -9.18 -2.93
N SER A 139 8.43 -8.32 -1.94
CA SER A 139 7.59 -7.14 -2.12
C SER A 139 8.24 -6.13 -3.06
N ILE A 140 9.55 -5.91 -2.88
CA ILE A 140 10.36 -5.06 -3.77
C ILE A 140 10.38 -5.64 -5.19
N PHE A 141 10.61 -6.95 -5.35
CA PHE A 141 10.55 -7.60 -6.66
C PHE A 141 9.18 -7.49 -7.31
N HIS A 142 8.10 -7.58 -6.54
CA HIS A 142 6.75 -7.40 -7.06
C HIS A 142 6.51 -5.97 -7.56
N VAL A 143 7.07 -4.96 -6.89
CA VAL A 143 7.04 -3.56 -7.37
C VAL A 143 7.79 -3.42 -8.70
N PHE A 144 8.96 -4.05 -8.84
CA PHE A 144 9.75 -4.02 -10.08
C PHE A 144 9.17 -4.88 -11.21
N ALA A 145 8.46 -5.95 -10.88
CA ALA A 145 7.82 -6.84 -11.84
C ALA A 145 6.49 -6.30 -12.37
N ARG A 146 5.98 -5.18 -11.85
CA ARG A 146 4.81 -4.52 -12.44
C ARG A 146 5.17 -4.04 -13.85
N PRO A 147 4.47 -4.52 -14.90
CA PRO A 147 4.75 -4.05 -16.25
C PRO A 147 4.50 -2.55 -16.33
N VAL A 148 5.50 -1.80 -16.80
CA VAL A 148 5.48 -0.34 -17.01
C VAL A 148 4.36 0.11 -17.99
N ASN A 149 3.67 -0.84 -18.63
CA ASN A 149 2.61 -0.63 -19.61
C ASN A 149 1.18 -0.85 -19.07
N SER A 150 0.92 -0.74 -17.77
CA SER A 150 -0.47 -0.61 -17.32
C SER A 150 -0.96 0.81 -17.63
N LYS A 151 -1.48 1.01 -18.85
CA LYS A 151 -2.37 2.13 -19.18
C LYS A 151 -3.40 2.28 -18.05
N PRO A 152 -3.72 3.50 -17.58
CA PRO A 152 -4.81 3.69 -16.64
C PRO A 152 -6.11 3.26 -17.33
N VAL A 153 -6.61 2.10 -16.96
CA VAL A 153 -7.97 1.70 -17.32
C VAL A 153 -8.87 2.60 -16.50
N LEU A 154 -9.40 3.65 -17.14
CA LEU A 154 -10.60 4.33 -16.66
C LEU A 154 -11.69 3.25 -16.55
N ALA A 155 -11.93 2.76 -15.34
CA ALA A 155 -13.16 2.06 -15.04
C ALA A 155 -14.29 3.09 -15.09
N HIS A 156 -15.09 3.03 -16.15
CA HIS A 156 -16.45 3.55 -16.13
C HIS A 156 -17.22 2.86 -14.99
N SER A 157 -17.63 3.62 -13.99
CA SER A 157 -18.70 3.24 -13.08
C SER A 157 -19.68 4.41 -12.93
N SER A 158 -20.48 4.60 -13.98
CA SER A 158 -21.84 5.10 -13.81
C SER A 158 -22.65 4.10 -12.99
N ASP A 159 -23.53 4.61 -12.14
CA ASP A 159 -24.52 3.90 -11.30
C ASP A 159 -24.05 3.35 -9.95
N LEU A 160 -23.92 4.24 -8.96
CA LEU A 160 -23.96 3.85 -7.53
C LEU A 160 -24.45 4.98 -6.61
N SER A 161 -25.27 5.91 -7.11
CA SER A 161 -25.74 7.09 -6.36
C SER A 161 -27.00 6.85 -5.51
N SER A 162 -27.27 5.61 -5.08
CA SER A 162 -28.43 5.32 -4.23
C SER A 162 -28.13 4.31 -3.12
N PHE A 163 -26.96 4.37 -2.49
CA PHE A 163 -26.68 3.53 -1.34
C PHE A 163 -25.77 4.29 -0.37
N ILE A 164 -26.32 4.56 0.82
CA ILE A 164 -25.69 4.84 2.13
C ILE A 164 -26.22 6.17 2.69
N GLU A 165 -27.35 6.04 3.39
CA GLU A 165 -27.75 6.97 4.44
C GLU A 165 -27.39 6.34 5.79
N THR A 166 -26.78 7.14 6.67
CA THR A 166 -26.69 7.06 8.14
C THR A 166 -25.64 6.19 8.87
N ASP A 167 -25.10 6.84 9.91
CA ASP A 167 -24.56 6.37 11.19
C ASP A 167 -23.14 5.76 11.24
N HIS A 168 -22.12 6.59 11.01
CA HIS A 168 -20.72 6.28 11.36
C HIS A 168 -20.16 7.33 12.31
N ASN A 169 -20.47 7.21 13.62
CA ASN A 169 -19.83 8.05 14.64
C ASN A 169 -19.72 7.38 16.04
N ARG A 170 -19.45 6.06 16.09
CA ARG A 170 -19.43 5.32 17.36
C ARG A 170 -18.05 4.96 17.95
N TYR A 171 -16.94 5.14 17.24
CA TYR A 171 -15.65 4.60 17.71
C TYR A 171 -14.43 5.54 17.61
N GLY A 172 -14.61 6.83 17.29
CA GLY A 172 -13.53 7.84 17.43
C GLY A 172 -12.31 7.65 16.52
N PHE A 173 -12.42 6.82 15.47
CA PHE A 173 -11.40 6.70 14.42
C PHE A 173 -11.85 7.49 13.19
N GLN A 174 -11.13 8.56 12.86
CA GLN A 174 -11.35 9.32 11.63
C GLN A 174 -10.65 8.59 10.48
N ILE A 175 -11.39 8.25 9.43
CA ILE A 175 -10.82 7.65 8.22
C ILE A 175 -10.19 8.79 7.40
N PRO A 176 -8.88 8.73 7.08
CA PRO A 176 -8.24 9.75 6.27
C PRO A 176 -8.87 9.80 4.87
N VAL A 177 -9.36 10.97 4.45
CA VAL A 177 -10.02 11.16 3.16
C VAL A 177 -9.00 11.60 2.12
N SER A 178 -9.06 11.02 0.92
CA SER A 178 -8.28 11.52 -0.23
C SER A 178 -9.16 12.43 -1.09
N LEU A 179 -8.65 13.60 -1.45
CA LEU A 179 -9.34 14.56 -2.30
C LEU A 179 -8.62 14.70 -3.64
N THR A 180 -9.37 14.57 -4.73
CA THR A 180 -8.85 14.77 -6.07
C THR A 180 -9.42 16.07 -6.64
N ILE A 181 -8.55 16.99 -7.03
CA ILE A 181 -8.93 18.27 -7.63
C ILE A 181 -8.61 18.25 -9.12
N LYS A 182 -9.60 18.61 -9.92
CA LYS A 182 -9.48 18.83 -11.36
C LYS A 182 -9.59 20.32 -11.64
N LEU A 183 -8.61 20.88 -12.35
CA LEU A 183 -8.64 22.27 -12.77
C LEU A 183 -9.40 22.40 -14.10
N SER A 184 -10.21 23.45 -14.19
CA SER A 184 -10.77 23.94 -15.46
C SER A 184 -10.45 25.44 -15.60
N ILE A 185 -10.59 25.97 -16.80
CA ILE A 185 -10.43 27.40 -17.08
C ILE A 185 -11.81 28.01 -17.23
N ASP A 186 -12.07 29.11 -16.52
CA ASP A 186 -13.19 29.98 -16.85
C ASP A 186 -12.81 30.83 -18.06
N SER A 187 -13.49 30.62 -19.19
CA SER A 187 -13.19 31.33 -20.44
C SER A 187 -13.59 32.81 -20.42
N ALA A 188 -14.31 33.26 -19.38
CA ALA A 188 -14.71 34.66 -19.27
C ALA A 188 -13.49 35.59 -19.18
N GLY A 189 -13.39 36.53 -20.12
CA GLY A 189 -12.33 37.56 -20.13
C GLY A 189 -10.97 37.09 -20.66
N LEU A 190 -10.91 35.89 -21.28
CA LEU A 190 -9.73 35.35 -21.95
C LEU A 190 -9.93 35.27 -23.45
N PHE A 191 -8.87 35.51 -24.22
CA PHE A 191 -8.87 35.26 -25.66
C PHE A 191 -8.72 33.76 -25.94
N GLU A 192 -9.29 33.28 -27.05
CA GLU A 192 -9.19 31.85 -27.42
C GLU A 192 -7.75 31.36 -27.56
N GLU A 193 -6.85 32.23 -28.01
CA GLU A 193 -5.42 31.96 -28.16
C GLU A 193 -4.76 31.68 -26.80
N ASP A 194 -5.11 32.47 -25.78
CA ASP A 194 -4.61 32.30 -24.41
C ASP A 194 -5.12 30.99 -23.81
N ILE A 195 -6.40 30.68 -24.00
CA ILE A 195 -7.03 29.43 -23.54
C ILE A 195 -6.30 28.22 -24.14
N LYS A 196 -6.03 28.23 -25.45
CA LYS A 196 -5.30 27.16 -26.13
C LYS A 196 -3.87 27.02 -25.61
N GLN A 197 -3.16 28.12 -25.37
CA GLN A 197 -1.81 28.07 -24.81
C GLN A 197 -1.79 27.44 -23.41
N ILE A 198 -2.74 27.80 -22.54
CA ILE A 198 -2.83 27.25 -21.18
C ILE A 198 -3.20 25.77 -21.22
N GLN A 199 -4.15 25.37 -22.07
CA GLN A 199 -4.53 23.96 -22.25
C GLN A 199 -3.36 23.12 -22.77
N ASN A 200 -2.58 23.64 -23.73
CA ASN A 200 -1.39 22.96 -24.24
C ASN A 200 -0.31 22.75 -23.16
N GLN A 201 -0.20 23.68 -22.22
CA GLN A 201 0.71 23.57 -21.07
C GLN A 201 0.18 22.68 -19.94
N ARG A 202 -1.06 22.18 -20.04
CA ARG A 202 -1.69 21.26 -19.07
C ARG A 202 -1.54 21.70 -17.62
N PHE A 203 -1.78 22.98 -17.34
CA PHE A 203 -1.71 23.57 -15.99
C PHE A 203 -0.36 23.33 -15.28
N TRP A 204 0.76 23.31 -16.01
CA TRP A 204 2.03 22.90 -15.42
C TRP A 204 2.51 23.76 -14.25
N ASN A 205 2.19 25.05 -14.30
CA ASN A 205 2.55 26.04 -13.28
C ASN A 205 1.42 26.31 -12.29
N ALA A 206 0.40 25.46 -12.22
CA ALA A 206 -0.68 25.62 -11.27
C ALA A 206 -0.32 25.04 -9.90
N SER A 207 -0.67 25.76 -8.84
CA SER A 207 -0.57 25.33 -7.44
C SER A 207 -1.96 25.23 -6.84
N VAL A 208 -2.23 24.16 -6.10
CA VAL A 208 -3.50 23.93 -5.42
C VAL A 208 -3.23 23.67 -3.95
N ASN A 209 -3.84 24.48 -3.09
CA ASN A 209 -3.64 24.48 -1.65
C ASN A 209 -4.98 24.40 -0.92
N LEU A 210 -4.99 23.76 0.24
CA LEU A 210 -6.15 23.63 1.11
C LEU A 210 -5.86 24.28 2.46
N GLN A 211 -6.74 25.17 2.91
CA GLN A 211 -6.60 25.86 4.19
C GLN A 211 -7.81 25.52 5.09
N PRO A 212 -7.61 24.98 6.31
CA PRO A 212 -8.69 24.76 7.26
C PRO A 212 -9.30 26.09 7.73
N ASP A 213 -10.63 26.15 7.81
CA ASP A 213 -11.33 27.38 8.25
C ASP A 213 -11.14 27.64 9.76
N GLU A 214 -10.91 26.59 10.56
CA GLU A 214 -10.70 26.69 12.02
C GLU A 214 -9.29 27.19 12.42
N GLY A 215 -8.43 27.48 11.43
CA GLY A 215 -7.03 27.82 11.65
C GLY A 215 -6.16 26.57 11.76
N GLY A 216 -5.14 26.50 10.91
CA GLY A 216 -4.26 25.33 10.81
C GLY A 216 -3.21 25.53 9.73
N SER A 217 -2.40 24.49 9.49
CA SER A 217 -1.41 24.50 8.42
C SER A 217 -2.07 24.44 7.05
N VAL A 218 -1.47 25.14 6.08
CA VAL A 218 -1.88 25.03 4.68
C VAL A 218 -1.36 23.71 4.13
N LEU A 219 -2.26 22.90 3.57
CA LEU A 219 -1.92 21.67 2.88
C LEU A 219 -1.66 21.98 1.40
N HIS A 220 -0.70 21.29 0.80
CA HIS A 220 -0.35 21.40 -0.61
C HIS A 220 -0.69 20.11 -1.34
N ALA A 221 -1.32 20.22 -2.51
CA ALA A 221 -1.67 19.04 -3.29
C ALA A 221 -0.42 18.44 -3.96
N ASN A 222 -0.35 17.12 -4.00
CA ASN A 222 0.58 16.42 -4.87
C ASN A 222 0.01 16.34 -6.28
N ARG A 223 0.83 16.59 -7.30
CA ARG A 223 0.38 16.58 -8.69
C ARG A 223 0.60 15.22 -9.33
N ASN A 224 -0.46 14.67 -9.94
CA ASN A 224 -0.41 13.45 -10.73
C ASN A 224 -1.00 13.71 -12.12
N GLY A 225 -0.15 14.16 -13.05
CA GLY A 225 -0.57 14.57 -14.39
C GLY A 225 -1.40 15.87 -14.37
N GLU A 226 -2.68 15.76 -14.74
CA GLU A 226 -3.65 16.88 -14.75
C GLU A 226 -4.46 16.99 -13.45
N LEU A 227 -4.27 16.04 -12.51
CA LEU A 227 -4.99 15.97 -11.25
C LEU A 227 -4.09 16.41 -10.09
N PHE A 228 -4.71 17.04 -9.10
CA PHE A 228 -4.07 17.48 -7.86
C PHE A 228 -4.69 16.71 -6.71
N ILE A 229 -3.89 15.95 -5.97
CA ILE A 229 -4.36 14.99 -4.97
C ILE A 229 -3.88 15.44 -3.60
N PHE A 230 -4.80 15.59 -2.65
CA PHE A 230 -4.49 15.66 -1.23
C PHE A 230 -4.69 14.29 -0.61
N SER A 231 -3.65 13.76 0.02
CA SER A 231 -3.72 12.52 0.80
C SER A 231 -3.96 12.88 2.26
N GLU A 232 -4.78 12.08 2.95
CA GLU A 232 -4.97 12.17 4.40
C GLU A 232 -5.51 13.53 4.87
N VAL A 233 -6.63 13.96 4.29
CA VAL A 233 -7.34 15.17 4.72
C VAL A 233 -8.39 14.80 5.77
N ASP A 234 -8.33 15.45 6.93
CA ASP A 234 -9.31 15.28 7.99
C ASP A 234 -10.67 15.86 7.56
N PRO A 235 -11.80 15.24 7.95
CA PRO A 235 -13.12 15.81 7.69
C PRO A 235 -13.26 17.21 8.32
N GLY A 236 -13.83 18.16 7.58
CA GLY A 236 -13.93 19.56 8.05
C GLY A 236 -14.27 20.56 6.96
N SER A 237 -14.36 21.82 7.34
CA SER A 237 -14.55 22.95 6.41
C SER A 237 -13.21 23.53 5.99
N TYR A 238 -13.01 23.62 4.68
CA TYR A 238 -11.77 24.09 4.09
C TYR A 238 -12.02 25.12 2.99
N THR A 239 -11.03 25.98 2.83
CA THR A 239 -10.91 26.89 1.72
C THR A 239 -9.89 26.32 0.72
N LEU A 240 -10.39 25.88 -0.43
CA LEU A 240 -9.59 25.40 -1.56
C LEU A 240 -9.16 26.59 -2.41
N ARG A 241 -7.85 26.74 -2.63
CA ARG A 241 -7.26 27.79 -3.47
C ARG A 241 -6.45 27.18 -4.59
N ALA A 242 -6.74 27.61 -5.81
CA ALA A 242 -5.96 27.25 -6.99
C ALA A 242 -5.43 28.53 -7.64
N ALA A 243 -4.15 28.55 -7.95
CA ALA A 243 -3.49 29.68 -8.60
C ALA A 243 -2.59 29.18 -9.73
N GLN A 244 -2.50 29.94 -10.81
CA GLN A 244 -1.59 29.67 -11.91
C GLN A 244 -1.06 30.99 -12.46
N SER A 245 0.25 31.07 -12.67
CA SER A 245 0.87 32.17 -13.41
C SER A 245 1.51 31.62 -14.67
N THR A 246 1.10 32.14 -15.82
CA THR A 246 1.58 31.71 -17.13
C THR A 246 2.09 32.90 -17.90
N ARG A 247 3.33 32.81 -18.41
CA ARG A 247 3.87 33.80 -19.33
C ARG A 247 3.36 33.51 -20.74
N LEU A 248 2.56 34.42 -21.26
CA LEU A 248 2.05 34.43 -22.63
C LEU A 248 2.92 35.34 -23.50
N SER A 249 2.69 35.34 -24.82
CA SER A 249 3.35 36.25 -25.76
C SER A 249 3.10 37.73 -25.43
N ASN A 250 1.91 38.02 -24.90
CA ASN A 250 1.43 39.38 -24.70
C ASN A 250 1.58 39.87 -23.25
N GLY A 251 2.14 39.05 -22.35
CA GLY A 251 2.31 39.41 -20.94
C GLY A 251 2.26 38.20 -20.00
N ILE A 252 2.09 38.47 -18.70
CA ILE A 252 1.88 37.44 -17.68
C ILE A 252 0.38 37.37 -17.40
N LEU A 253 -0.19 36.18 -17.54
CA LEU A 253 -1.56 35.89 -17.17
C LEU A 253 -1.59 35.20 -15.81
N ASN A 254 -2.24 35.84 -14.85
CA ASN A 254 -2.49 35.28 -13.53
C ASN A 254 -3.93 34.78 -13.47
N LEU A 255 -4.08 33.50 -13.16
CA LEU A 255 -5.35 32.87 -12.92
C LEU A 255 -5.46 32.46 -11.44
N PHE A 256 -6.63 32.65 -10.86
CA PHE A 256 -6.90 32.33 -9.47
C PHE A 256 -8.36 31.90 -9.29
N SER A 257 -8.58 30.99 -8.36
CA SER A 257 -9.91 30.68 -7.86
C SER A 257 -9.84 30.23 -6.42
N GLU A 258 -10.88 30.57 -5.68
CA GLU A 258 -11.09 30.19 -4.30
C GLU A 258 -12.49 29.61 -4.16
N GLN A 259 -12.60 28.47 -3.49
CA GLN A 259 -13.86 27.77 -3.28
C GLN A 259 -13.89 27.18 -1.87
N LYS A 260 -14.99 27.45 -1.14
CA LYS A 260 -15.23 26.77 0.13
C LYS A 260 -15.74 25.35 -0.14
N ILE A 261 -15.09 24.37 0.49
CA ILE A 261 -15.44 22.97 0.37
C ILE A 261 -15.65 22.38 1.77
N GLU A 262 -16.61 21.47 1.86
CA GLU A 262 -16.84 20.69 3.07
C GLU A 262 -16.39 19.25 2.79
N VAL A 263 -15.33 18.84 3.48
CA VAL A 263 -14.76 17.49 3.38
C VAL A 263 -15.53 16.64 4.37
N LYS A 264 -16.36 15.73 3.83
CA LYS A 264 -17.10 14.74 4.60
C LYS A 264 -16.37 13.41 4.55
N GLU A 265 -16.67 12.51 5.47
CA GLU A 265 -16.10 11.15 5.56
C GLU A 265 -16.40 10.22 4.37
N GLU A 266 -17.00 10.73 3.29
CA GLU A 266 -17.33 9.97 2.09
C GLU A 266 -16.16 9.89 1.10
N VAL A 267 -16.01 8.72 0.48
CA VAL A 267 -14.90 8.29 -0.38
C VAL A 267 -14.65 9.23 -1.58
N ASP A 268 -13.36 9.42 -1.90
CA ASP A 268 -12.75 10.00 -3.11
C ASP A 268 -13.64 10.95 -3.91
N ARG A 269 -13.72 12.21 -3.46
CA ARG A 269 -14.42 13.26 -4.21
C ARG A 269 -13.49 13.89 -5.23
N VAL A 270 -13.94 13.88 -6.49
CA VAL A 270 -13.35 14.70 -7.56
C VAL A 270 -14.01 16.07 -7.52
N ILE A 271 -13.29 17.08 -7.04
CA ILE A 271 -13.75 18.46 -6.99
C ILE A 271 -13.18 19.20 -8.20
N SER A 272 -14.06 19.86 -8.96
CA SER A 272 -13.63 20.68 -10.09
C SER A 272 -13.64 22.15 -9.70
N ILE A 273 -12.51 22.85 -9.89
CA ILE A 273 -12.39 24.29 -9.63
C ILE A 273 -11.98 25.01 -10.92
N ALA A 274 -12.74 26.05 -11.26
CA ALA A 274 -12.53 26.84 -12.46
C ALA A 274 -11.65 28.06 -12.16
N LEU A 275 -10.46 28.09 -12.74
CA LEU A 275 -9.51 29.19 -12.63
C LEU A 275 -10.01 30.41 -13.41
N LYS A 276 -10.14 31.55 -12.73
CA LYS A 276 -10.58 32.82 -13.30
C LYS A 276 -9.41 33.75 -13.51
N LYS A 277 -9.47 34.59 -14.53
CA LYS A 277 -8.50 35.67 -14.71
C LYS A 277 -8.55 36.61 -13.50
N LEU A 278 -7.38 36.89 -12.92
CA LEU A 278 -7.26 37.92 -11.90
C LEU A 278 -7.12 39.28 -12.61
N ASP A 279 -8.13 40.13 -12.47
CA ASP A 279 -8.00 41.53 -12.85
C ASP A 279 -7.27 42.25 -11.70
N LEU A 280 -5.98 42.52 -11.92
CA LEU A 280 -5.14 43.34 -11.04
C LEU A 280 -5.21 44.81 -11.42
#